data_AF-A0A959ZEA1-F1
#
_entry.id   AF-A0A959ZEA1-F1
#
_cell.length_a   1.000
_cell.length_b   1.000
_cell.length_c   1.000
_cell.angle_alpha   90.00
_cell.angle_beta   90.00
_cell.angle_gamma   90.00
#
_symmetry.space_group_name_H-M   'P 1'
#
loop_
_entity.id
_entity.type
_entity.pdbx_description
1 polymer ?
#
loop_
_entity_poly.entity_id
_entity_poly.type
_entity_poly.pdbx_seq_one_letter_code
_entity_poly.pdbx_strand_id
1 'polypeptide(L)'
;AQIAEALEELAVLYQLDGADQYRVLAYTNSARTIKNEGRSVEEMARNGTITELPGVGKTLEEKILALVETGEIPAAAKLKERIPEGLLEISKIPGLGPKTIRRLHDELDVNGPDDLRAAAEAQKVREMKGLGPKVEEKILTGLDKLDAEPQGPTRLRLDEILPTAKELVEALRLEPGCDKAEIAGSVRRLTETCHDIDLIATSTDPKTLAAEIAGHELVSEHGKPSDKGVKLTTNSGIGVDVRIVEPEAFGNLLQHFTGSGPHNAELRERAVAQGFHVSENGIKSERGNARGAEETEFFATEEEVYERLGYQYIPPELREDRGELDAAAKGELPDLVERSQIKGDLHCHTTLSDGIASLEEMAAAAEALGYEYLAITDHSESHGFGNNVDADRLWQRIEEIAEFNNEDHGIRLLSGSEVNIHPSGEVDYQDDLLKALDWVIASVHTAFDEDEDKMTGRMITAIENPLVDCIGHPTGRLINQRDPYPLDMERVIAAAAENDTLIEINGNPRRRDLNEIHARMAAEAGVGIVINTDAHRPDTLDFMDYGIATARRAWLTAEQVKNTGSWWK
;
A
#
# COMPACT_ATOMS: atom_id res chain seq x y z
N ALA A 1 -3.84 4.46 18.89
CA ALA A 1 -2.56 3.75 18.74
C ALA A 1 -2.23 2.86 19.95
N GLN A 2 -1.99 3.43 21.13
CA GLN A 2 -1.54 2.69 22.33
C GLN A 2 -2.46 1.52 22.73
N ILE A 3 -3.78 1.68 22.62
CA ILE A 3 -4.74 0.59 22.90
C ILE A 3 -4.56 -0.59 21.93
N ALA A 4 -4.33 -0.32 20.63
CA ALA A 4 -4.10 -1.36 19.64
C ALA A 4 -2.81 -2.14 19.93
N GLU A 5 -1.72 -1.42 20.25
CA GLU A 5 -0.43 -2.03 20.61
C GLU A 5 -0.55 -2.94 21.83
N ALA A 6 -1.27 -2.51 22.87
CA ALA A 6 -1.51 -3.35 24.05
C ALA A 6 -2.31 -4.61 23.74
N LEU A 7 -3.25 -4.57 22.79
CA LEU A 7 -4.00 -5.74 22.33
C LEU A 7 -3.17 -6.66 21.43
N GLU A 8 -2.31 -6.11 20.56
CA GLU A 8 -1.34 -6.89 19.77
C GLU A 8 -0.38 -7.63 20.71
N GLU A 9 0.17 -6.93 21.70
CA GLU A 9 1.04 -7.54 22.71
C GLU A 9 0.29 -8.65 23.47
N LEU A 10 -0.95 -8.41 23.87
CA LEU A 10 -1.78 -9.43 24.53
C LEU A 10 -2.03 -10.65 23.62
N ALA A 11 -2.21 -10.45 22.32
CA ALA A 11 -2.37 -11.54 21.36
C ALA A 11 -1.10 -12.41 21.30
N VAL A 12 0.08 -11.78 21.23
CA VAL A 12 1.38 -12.47 21.25
C VAL A 12 1.57 -13.24 22.56
N LEU A 13 1.28 -12.60 23.71
CA LEU A 13 1.36 -13.24 25.02
C LEU A 13 0.46 -14.49 25.11
N TYR A 14 -0.78 -14.41 24.62
CA TYR A 14 -1.66 -15.58 24.57
C TYR A 14 -1.12 -16.68 23.66
N GLN A 15 -0.53 -16.30 22.53
CA GLN A 15 0.02 -17.27 21.60
C GLN A 15 1.23 -18.00 22.19
N LEU A 16 2.09 -17.30 22.93
CA LEU A 16 3.23 -17.87 23.67
C LEU A 16 2.78 -18.78 24.83
N ASP A 17 1.73 -18.40 25.57
CA ASP A 17 1.13 -19.26 26.62
C ASP A 17 0.45 -20.52 26.03
N GLY A 18 0.19 -20.53 24.71
CA GLY A 18 -0.42 -21.66 23.99
C GLY A 18 -1.94 -21.64 24.04
N ALA A 19 -2.53 -20.44 24.10
CA ALA A 19 -3.96 -20.27 23.91
C ALA A 19 -4.42 -20.78 22.53
N ASP A 20 -5.72 -21.03 22.40
CA ASP A 20 -6.32 -21.44 21.14
C ASP A 20 -6.25 -20.33 20.07
N GLN A 21 -6.23 -20.75 18.81
CA GLN A 21 -6.09 -19.83 17.68
C GLN A 21 -7.26 -18.84 17.56
N TYR A 22 -8.48 -19.23 17.92
CA TYR A 22 -9.63 -18.34 17.85
C TYR A 22 -9.47 -17.15 18.80
N ARG A 23 -8.98 -17.40 20.01
CA ARG A 23 -8.68 -16.35 20.99
C ARG A 23 -7.61 -15.39 20.49
N VAL A 24 -6.50 -15.91 19.95
CA VAL A 24 -5.40 -15.08 19.41
C VAL A 24 -5.90 -14.22 18.24
N LEU A 25 -6.66 -14.83 17.32
CA LEU A 25 -7.24 -14.13 16.18
C LEU A 25 -8.22 -13.04 16.62
N ALA A 26 -9.00 -13.27 17.68
CA ALA A 26 -9.92 -12.26 18.20
C ALA A 26 -9.17 -10.99 18.64
N TYR A 27 -8.07 -11.10 19.40
CA TYR A 27 -7.27 -9.94 19.82
C TYR A 27 -6.53 -9.30 18.65
N THR A 28 -5.95 -10.11 17.75
CA THR A 28 -5.23 -9.62 16.57
C THR A 28 -6.14 -8.82 15.65
N ASN A 29 -7.35 -9.34 15.37
CA ASN A 29 -8.34 -8.67 14.54
C ASN A 29 -8.87 -7.41 15.22
N SER A 30 -9.13 -7.47 16.52
CA SER A 30 -9.62 -6.30 17.27
C SER A 30 -8.59 -5.18 17.35
N ALA A 31 -7.31 -5.52 17.52
CA ALA A 31 -6.23 -4.54 17.49
C ALA A 31 -6.14 -3.85 16.12
N ARG A 32 -6.30 -4.62 15.02
CA ARG A 32 -6.38 -4.05 13.67
C ARG A 32 -7.60 -3.14 13.51
N THR A 33 -8.78 -3.56 13.95
CA THR A 33 -9.98 -2.71 13.94
C THR A 33 -9.75 -1.40 14.69
N ILE A 34 -9.19 -1.47 15.90
CA ILE A 34 -8.91 -0.31 16.76
C ILE A 34 -7.83 0.59 16.17
N LYS A 35 -6.81 0.02 15.53
CA LYS A 35 -5.74 0.79 14.88
C LYS A 35 -6.27 1.61 13.71
N ASN A 36 -7.27 1.08 13.01
CA ASN A 36 -7.90 1.71 11.85
C ASN A 36 -9.14 2.56 12.22
N GLU A 37 -9.52 2.62 13.50
CA GLU A 37 -10.61 3.48 13.97
C GLU A 37 -10.07 4.91 14.17
N GLY A 38 -10.69 5.87 13.47
CA GLY A 38 -10.29 7.26 13.53
C GLY A 38 -10.72 7.95 14.83
N ARG A 39 -11.88 7.57 15.37
CA ARG A 39 -12.44 8.19 16.58
C ARG A 39 -11.68 7.76 17.84
N SER A 40 -11.89 8.51 18.92
CA SER A 40 -11.29 8.19 20.22
C SER A 40 -11.86 6.89 20.79
N VAL A 41 -11.08 5.82 20.70
CA VAL A 41 -11.42 4.51 21.26
C VAL A 41 -11.54 4.54 22.79
N GLU A 42 -10.79 5.43 23.45
CA GLU A 42 -10.92 5.69 24.88
C GLU A 42 -12.32 6.21 25.24
N GLU A 43 -12.81 7.20 24.50
CA GLU A 43 -14.14 7.76 24.70
C GLU A 43 -15.24 6.76 24.37
N MET A 44 -15.08 6.02 23.27
CA MET A 44 -16.01 4.94 22.90
C MET A 44 -16.11 3.89 24.00
N ALA A 45 -14.99 3.50 24.61
CA ALA A 45 -14.97 2.54 25.71
C ALA A 45 -15.68 3.10 26.95
N ARG A 46 -15.38 4.34 27.36
CA ARG A 46 -16.04 5.00 28.51
C ARG A 46 -17.54 5.16 28.33
N ASN A 47 -17.98 5.40 27.10
CA ASN A 47 -19.39 5.61 26.77
C ASN A 47 -20.14 4.31 26.44
N GLY A 48 -19.46 3.16 26.41
CA GLY A 48 -20.05 1.85 26.13
C GLY A 48 -20.40 1.61 24.64
N THR A 49 -19.89 2.44 23.74
CA THR A 49 -20.17 2.36 22.29
C THR A 49 -19.09 1.61 21.52
N ILE A 50 -17.97 1.24 22.17
CA ILE A 50 -16.88 0.49 21.52
C ILE A 50 -17.33 -0.87 20.98
N THR A 51 -18.42 -1.43 21.50
CA THR A 51 -19.00 -2.70 21.03
C THR A 51 -19.67 -2.62 19.66
N GLU A 52 -19.80 -1.40 19.10
CA GLU A 52 -20.22 -1.17 17.72
C GLU A 52 -19.11 -1.53 16.72
N LEU A 53 -17.85 -1.58 17.17
CA LEU A 53 -16.72 -1.91 16.31
C LEU A 53 -16.71 -3.40 15.93
N PRO A 54 -16.56 -3.74 14.63
CA PRO A 54 -16.48 -5.13 14.19
C PRO A 54 -15.38 -5.91 14.91
N GLY A 55 -15.75 -7.03 15.53
CA GLY A 55 -14.84 -7.88 16.29
C GLY A 55 -14.61 -7.47 17.74
N VAL A 56 -15.13 -6.33 18.20
CA VAL A 56 -14.97 -5.86 19.58
C VAL A 56 -16.22 -6.17 20.41
N GLY A 57 -16.17 -7.24 21.21
CA GLY A 57 -17.24 -7.61 22.14
C GLY A 57 -17.02 -7.06 23.56
N LYS A 58 -18.00 -7.30 24.45
CA LYS A 58 -17.96 -6.87 25.87
C LYS A 58 -16.68 -7.27 26.62
N THR A 59 -16.15 -8.47 26.35
CA THR A 59 -14.91 -8.92 27.01
C THR A 59 -13.67 -8.11 26.59
N LEU A 60 -13.64 -7.59 25.36
CA LEU A 60 -12.59 -6.69 24.90
C LEU A 60 -12.79 -5.29 25.46
N GLU A 61 -14.03 -4.79 25.45
CA GLU A 61 -14.41 -3.54 26.11
C GLU A 61 -13.95 -3.50 27.57
N GLU A 62 -14.22 -4.53 28.37
CA GLU A 62 -13.75 -4.62 29.76
C GLU A 62 -12.21 -4.51 29.89
N LYS A 63 -11.46 -5.08 28.94
CA LYS A 63 -9.99 -5.02 28.96
C LYS A 63 -9.47 -3.66 28.54
N ILE A 64 -10.11 -3.05 27.56
CA ILE A 64 -9.76 -1.72 27.07
C ILE A 64 -10.08 -0.68 28.16
N LEU A 65 -11.21 -0.79 28.83
CA LEU A 65 -11.54 0.02 30.01
C LEU A 65 -10.50 -0.15 31.12
N ALA A 66 -10.11 -1.38 31.44
CA ALA A 66 -9.07 -1.62 32.43
C ALA A 66 -7.72 -0.97 32.02
N LEU A 67 -7.33 -1.07 30.75
CA LEU A 67 -6.14 -0.40 30.22
C LEU A 67 -6.24 1.13 30.36
N VAL A 68 -7.36 1.72 29.98
CA VAL A 68 -7.62 3.16 30.06
C VAL A 68 -7.61 3.67 31.50
N GLU A 69 -8.19 2.91 32.44
CA GLU A 69 -8.32 3.34 33.84
C GLU A 69 -7.06 3.09 34.67
N THR A 70 -6.33 2.01 34.37
CA THR A 70 -5.23 1.52 35.22
C THR A 70 -3.86 1.57 34.55
N GLY A 71 -3.81 1.82 33.24
CA GLY A 71 -2.59 1.78 32.43
C GLY A 71 -2.15 0.37 32.03
N GLU A 72 -2.88 -0.69 32.41
CA GLU A 72 -2.50 -2.07 32.11
C GLU A 72 -3.72 -2.97 31.87
N ILE A 73 -3.58 -3.97 31.00
CA ILE A 73 -4.57 -5.05 30.88
C ILE A 73 -4.23 -6.14 31.92
N PRO A 74 -5.09 -6.44 32.91
CA PRO A 74 -4.78 -7.41 33.97
C PRO A 74 -4.43 -8.82 33.48
N ALA A 75 -4.94 -9.20 32.32
CA ALA A 75 -4.59 -10.47 31.68
C ALA A 75 -3.17 -10.46 31.09
N ALA A 76 -2.72 -9.32 30.53
CA ALA A 76 -1.36 -9.16 30.03
C ALA A 76 -0.37 -9.22 31.20
N ALA A 77 -0.64 -8.50 32.30
CA ALA A 77 0.18 -8.51 33.52
C ALA A 77 0.49 -9.93 34.01
N LYS A 78 -0.56 -10.75 34.15
CA LYS A 78 -0.43 -12.16 34.58
C LYS A 78 0.35 -13.05 33.62
N LEU A 79 0.31 -12.74 32.33
CA LEU A 79 1.07 -13.49 31.33
C LEU A 79 2.54 -13.08 31.34
N LYS A 80 2.84 -11.79 31.51
CA LYS A 80 4.20 -11.25 31.66
C LYS A 80 4.93 -11.80 32.89
N GLU A 81 4.22 -12.16 33.96
CA GLU A 81 4.82 -12.86 35.11
C GLU A 81 5.38 -14.26 34.78
N ARG A 82 4.90 -14.89 33.71
CA ARG A 82 5.23 -16.28 33.34
C ARG A 82 6.05 -16.39 32.05
N ILE A 83 6.05 -15.34 31.23
CA ILE A 83 6.69 -15.30 29.91
C ILE A 83 7.87 -14.32 30.01
N PRO A 84 9.11 -14.77 29.79
CA PRO A 84 10.27 -13.88 29.75
C PRO A 84 10.08 -12.75 28.74
N GLU A 85 10.44 -11.52 29.11
CA GLU A 85 10.31 -10.33 28.25
C GLU A 85 11.05 -10.50 26.92
N GLY A 86 12.22 -11.15 26.93
CA GLY A 86 12.99 -11.43 25.72
C GLY A 86 12.24 -12.32 24.70
N LEU A 87 11.26 -13.12 25.13
CA LEU A 87 10.42 -13.88 24.18
C LEU A 87 9.49 -12.98 23.37
N LEU A 88 9.03 -11.86 23.94
CA LEU A 88 8.27 -10.85 23.20
C LEU A 88 9.15 -10.14 22.19
N GLU A 89 10.42 -9.86 22.54
CA GLU A 89 11.35 -9.20 21.62
C GLU A 89 11.64 -10.06 20.40
N ILE A 90 11.96 -11.35 20.57
CA ILE A 90 12.20 -12.25 19.44
C ILE A 90 10.93 -12.57 18.64
N SER A 91 9.73 -12.33 19.19
CA SER A 91 8.46 -12.44 18.44
C SER A 91 8.30 -11.41 17.33
N LYS A 92 9.08 -10.32 17.40
CA LYS A 92 9.13 -9.29 16.35
C LYS A 92 9.96 -9.72 15.14
N ILE A 93 10.73 -10.81 15.25
CA ILE A 93 11.58 -11.30 14.16
C ILE A 93 10.70 -11.92 13.06
N PRO A 94 10.71 -11.39 11.82
CA PRO A 94 9.92 -11.93 10.73
C PRO A 94 10.23 -13.41 10.46
N GLY A 95 9.18 -14.22 10.29
CA GLY A 95 9.29 -15.66 10.05
C GLY A 95 9.47 -16.53 11.30
N LEU A 96 9.65 -15.92 12.49
CA LEU A 96 9.71 -16.65 13.75
C LEU A 96 8.32 -16.70 14.40
N GLY A 97 7.53 -17.70 14.01
CA GLY A 97 6.19 -17.87 14.57
C GLY A 97 6.20 -18.21 16.07
N PRO A 98 5.20 -17.80 16.86
CA PRO A 98 5.18 -18.05 18.31
C PRO A 98 5.23 -19.53 18.73
N LYS A 99 4.77 -20.45 17.89
CA LYS A 99 4.98 -21.90 18.11
C LYS A 99 6.46 -22.27 18.05
N THR A 100 7.21 -21.70 17.12
CA THR A 100 8.65 -21.88 17.00
C THR A 100 9.37 -21.25 18.18
N ILE A 101 8.97 -20.04 18.58
CA ILE A 101 9.54 -19.35 19.75
C ILE A 101 9.35 -20.17 21.02
N ARG A 102 8.15 -20.69 21.26
CA ARG A 102 7.90 -21.57 22.39
C ARG A 102 8.77 -22.83 22.36
N ARG A 103 8.96 -23.44 21.18
CA ARG A 103 9.87 -24.58 21.04
C ARG A 103 11.32 -24.20 21.31
N LEU A 104 11.77 -23.03 20.86
CA LEU A 104 13.13 -22.52 21.14
C LEU A 104 13.33 -22.33 22.65
N HIS A 105 12.34 -21.78 23.34
CA HIS A 105 12.34 -21.68 24.80
C HIS A 105 12.34 -23.07 25.47
N ASP A 106 11.41 -23.95 25.10
CA ASP A 106 11.22 -25.24 25.77
C ASP A 106 12.34 -26.27 25.47
N GLU A 107 12.90 -26.27 24.25
CA GLU A 107 13.92 -27.24 23.80
C GLU A 107 15.36 -26.72 23.94
N LEU A 108 15.60 -25.41 23.80
CA LEU A 108 16.94 -24.81 23.79
C LEU A 108 17.19 -23.78 24.90
N ASP A 109 16.22 -23.56 25.81
CA ASP A 109 16.31 -22.58 26.91
C ASP A 109 16.58 -21.14 26.42
N VAL A 110 16.01 -20.80 25.26
CA VAL A 110 16.07 -19.44 24.71
C VAL A 110 15.08 -18.56 25.45
N ASN A 111 15.56 -17.53 26.15
CA ASN A 111 14.71 -16.58 26.91
C ASN A 111 14.70 -15.17 26.31
N GLY A 112 15.53 -14.90 25.29
CA GLY A 112 15.59 -13.61 24.61
C GLY A 112 16.51 -13.58 23.39
N PRO A 113 16.73 -12.38 22.80
CA PRO A 113 17.54 -12.21 21.59
C PRO A 113 18.97 -12.75 21.73
N ASP A 114 19.63 -12.49 22.86
CA ASP A 114 21.00 -12.95 23.12
C ASP A 114 21.11 -14.47 23.15
N ASP A 115 20.19 -15.15 23.85
CA ASP A 115 20.16 -16.61 23.92
C ASP A 115 19.87 -17.22 22.54
N LEU A 116 18.96 -16.58 21.77
CA LEU A 116 18.61 -17.01 20.42
C LEU A 116 19.82 -16.87 19.48
N ARG A 117 20.55 -15.75 19.57
CA ARG A 117 21.78 -15.50 18.81
C ARG A 117 22.82 -16.56 19.14
N ALA A 118 23.08 -16.80 20.41
CA ALA A 118 24.03 -17.82 20.86
C ALA A 118 23.64 -19.22 20.40
N ALA A 119 22.35 -19.58 20.44
CA ALA A 119 21.86 -20.87 19.97
C ALA A 119 22.01 -21.03 18.44
N ALA A 120 21.74 -19.98 17.68
CA ALA A 120 21.87 -19.97 16.24
C ALA A 120 23.35 -20.00 15.79
N GLU A 121 24.23 -19.18 16.37
CA GLU A 121 25.67 -19.19 16.07
C GLU A 121 26.34 -20.52 16.44
N ALA A 122 25.89 -21.14 17.53
CA ALA A 122 26.32 -22.48 17.94
C ALA A 122 25.71 -23.61 17.11
N GLN A 123 24.90 -23.29 16.08
CA GLN A 123 24.26 -24.26 15.19
C GLN A 123 23.32 -25.24 15.90
N LYS A 124 22.73 -24.85 17.03
CA LYS A 124 21.77 -25.68 17.78
C LYS A 124 20.37 -25.61 17.18
N VAL A 125 20.02 -24.47 16.58
CA VAL A 125 18.68 -24.27 16.01
C VAL A 125 18.46 -25.21 14.83
N ARG A 126 19.45 -25.37 13.96
CA ARG A 126 19.38 -26.30 12.81
C ARG A 126 19.23 -27.79 13.16
N GLU A 127 19.46 -28.18 14.42
CA GLU A 127 19.27 -29.56 14.88
C GLU A 127 17.82 -29.85 15.25
N MET A 128 17.02 -28.81 15.49
CA MET A 128 15.60 -28.95 15.82
C MET A 128 14.80 -29.40 14.60
N LYS A 129 13.88 -30.35 14.82
CA LYS A 129 13.00 -30.84 13.74
C LYS A 129 12.24 -29.68 13.07
N GLY A 130 12.44 -29.52 11.78
CA GLY A 130 11.79 -28.50 10.94
C GLY A 130 12.48 -27.14 10.92
N LEU A 131 13.58 -26.95 11.66
CA LEU A 131 14.41 -25.76 11.62
C LEU A 131 15.76 -26.18 11.04
N GLY A 132 16.04 -25.81 9.79
CA GLY A 132 17.30 -26.14 9.11
C GLY A 132 18.27 -24.96 9.08
N PRO A 133 19.45 -25.10 8.43
CA PRO A 133 20.45 -24.04 8.33
C PRO A 133 19.90 -22.72 7.77
N LYS A 134 19.00 -22.79 6.77
CA LYS A 134 18.32 -21.60 6.21
C LYS A 134 17.48 -20.84 7.24
N VAL A 135 16.83 -21.54 8.16
CA VAL A 135 16.01 -20.90 9.20
C VAL A 135 16.91 -20.20 10.21
N GLU A 136 18.03 -20.82 10.55
CA GLU A 136 19.04 -20.24 11.44
C GLU A 136 19.66 -18.97 10.86
N GLU A 137 19.99 -18.97 9.56
CA GLU A 137 20.46 -17.77 8.85
C GLU A 137 19.42 -16.65 8.85
N LYS A 138 18.12 -16.99 8.64
CA LYS A 138 17.01 -16.02 8.76
C LYS A 138 16.87 -15.47 10.17
N ILE A 139 17.06 -16.30 11.20
CA ILE A 139 17.05 -15.87 12.61
C ILE A 139 18.17 -14.87 12.87
N LEU A 140 19.41 -15.18 12.46
CA LEU A 140 20.56 -14.28 12.65
C LEU A 140 20.36 -12.95 11.93
N THR A 141 19.91 -13.00 10.67
CA THR A 141 19.56 -11.79 9.90
C THR A 141 18.45 -10.99 10.58
N GLY A 142 17.45 -11.67 11.14
CA GLY A 142 16.35 -11.06 11.88
C GLY A 142 16.79 -10.40 13.18
N LEU A 143 17.74 -11.01 13.90
CA LEU A 143 18.36 -10.45 15.09
C LEU A 143 19.22 -9.23 14.75
N ASP A 144 19.98 -9.27 13.66
CA ASP A 144 20.76 -8.12 13.19
C ASP A 144 19.85 -6.92 12.85
N LYS A 145 18.66 -7.19 12.29
CA LYS A 145 17.61 -6.17 12.07
C LYS A 145 16.97 -5.68 13.36
N LEU A 146 16.87 -6.51 14.39
CA LEU A 146 16.32 -6.14 15.70
C LEU A 146 17.31 -5.27 16.49
N ASP A 147 18.61 -5.56 16.39
CA ASP A 147 19.70 -4.79 16.99
C ASP A 147 19.93 -3.44 16.27
N ALA A 148 19.60 -3.37 14.98
CA ALA A 148 19.55 -2.12 14.27
C ALA A 148 18.34 -1.31 14.78
N GLU A 149 18.59 -0.14 15.39
CA GLU A 149 17.50 0.81 15.66
C GLU A 149 16.71 1.03 14.36
N PRO A 150 15.36 1.03 14.42
CA PRO A 150 14.53 1.35 13.27
C PRO A 150 15.06 2.62 12.60
N GLN A 151 15.65 2.47 11.42
CA GLN A 151 16.24 3.59 10.70
C GLN A 151 15.11 4.39 10.08
N GLY A 152 14.70 5.44 10.79
CA GLY A 152 13.65 6.34 10.36
C GLY A 152 12.26 5.95 10.86
N PRO A 153 11.29 6.83 10.63
CA PRO A 153 9.97 6.68 11.19
C PRO A 153 9.15 5.62 10.45
N THR A 154 8.29 4.90 11.19
CA THR A 154 7.37 3.91 10.63
C THR A 154 6.54 4.51 9.50
N ARG A 155 6.60 3.92 8.31
CA ARG A 155 5.80 4.37 7.15
C ARG A 155 4.50 3.58 7.08
N LEU A 156 3.38 4.28 6.90
CA LEU A 156 2.06 3.68 6.71
C LEU A 156 1.76 3.52 5.22
N ARG A 157 0.97 2.53 4.85
CA ARG A 157 0.50 2.39 3.47
C ARG A 157 -0.44 3.53 3.11
N LEU A 158 -0.54 3.87 1.83
CA LEU A 158 -1.41 4.94 1.37
C LEU A 158 -2.88 4.74 1.79
N ASP A 159 -3.39 3.51 1.75
CA ASP A 159 -4.76 3.20 2.14
C ASP A 159 -5.05 3.35 3.64
N GLU A 160 -4.01 3.31 4.47
CA GLU A 160 -4.11 3.50 5.93
C GLU A 160 -4.14 4.99 6.31
N ILE A 161 -3.50 5.85 5.50
CA ILE A 161 -3.30 7.27 5.83
C ILE A 161 -4.24 8.22 5.05
N LEU A 162 -4.59 7.86 3.81
CA LEU A 162 -5.38 8.71 2.91
C LEU A 162 -6.78 9.04 3.45
N PRO A 163 -7.54 8.10 4.06
CA PRO A 163 -8.85 8.42 4.62
C PRO A 163 -8.79 9.52 5.68
N THR A 164 -7.83 9.41 6.62
CA THR A 164 -7.60 10.41 7.65
C THR A 164 -7.18 11.77 7.06
N ALA A 165 -6.33 11.77 6.04
CA ALA A 165 -5.94 13.00 5.35
C ALA A 165 -7.14 13.66 4.64
N LYS A 166 -8.00 12.87 3.99
CA LYS A 166 -9.24 13.35 3.36
C LYS A 166 -10.21 13.93 4.38
N GLU A 167 -10.38 13.28 5.52
CA GLU A 167 -11.28 13.79 6.56
C GLU A 167 -10.80 15.13 7.14
N LEU A 168 -9.52 15.23 7.50
CA LEU A 168 -8.94 16.45 8.07
C LEU A 168 -8.91 17.62 7.06
N VAL A 169 -8.63 17.37 5.77
CA VAL A 169 -8.68 18.44 4.77
C VAL A 169 -10.11 18.92 4.54
N GLU A 170 -11.11 18.02 4.53
CA GLU A 170 -12.51 18.40 4.44
C GLU A 170 -12.97 19.19 5.67
N ALA A 171 -12.53 18.79 6.86
CA ALA A 171 -12.79 19.56 8.09
C ALA A 171 -12.26 20.99 7.96
N LEU A 172 -11.02 21.17 7.48
CA LEU A 172 -10.47 22.50 7.20
C LEU A 172 -11.31 23.26 6.16
N ARG A 173 -11.77 22.62 5.09
CA ARG A 173 -12.59 23.25 4.03
C ARG A 173 -13.95 23.73 4.56
N LEU A 174 -14.48 23.10 5.59
CA LEU A 174 -15.77 23.44 6.19
C LEU A 174 -15.69 24.59 7.21
N GLU A 175 -14.49 24.95 7.68
CA GLU A 175 -14.31 26.05 8.61
C GLU A 175 -14.56 27.41 7.96
N PRO A 176 -15.36 28.31 8.56
CA PRO A 176 -15.67 29.61 7.98
C PRO A 176 -14.46 30.51 7.70
N GLY A 177 -13.35 30.27 8.40
CA GLY A 177 -12.10 31.01 8.25
C GLY A 177 -11.16 30.45 7.18
N CYS A 178 -11.54 29.38 6.48
CA CYS A 178 -10.72 28.74 5.45
C CYS A 178 -11.19 29.10 4.05
N ASP A 179 -10.31 29.69 3.23
CA ASP A 179 -10.64 29.99 1.82
C ASP A 179 -10.39 28.78 0.92
N LYS A 180 -9.33 28.01 1.20
CA LYS A 180 -8.91 26.83 0.44
C LYS A 180 -8.09 25.93 1.33
N ALA A 181 -8.23 24.61 1.16
CA ALA A 181 -7.36 23.63 1.80
C ALA A 181 -7.11 22.42 0.88
N GLU A 182 -5.91 21.85 0.95
CA GLU A 182 -5.46 20.75 0.11
C GLU A 182 -4.50 19.83 0.88
N ILE A 183 -4.54 18.52 0.58
CA ILE A 183 -3.53 17.58 1.02
C ILE A 183 -2.25 17.84 0.21
N ALA A 184 -1.10 17.81 0.87
CA ALA A 184 0.23 17.94 0.27
C ALA A 184 1.09 16.70 0.57
N GLY A 185 2.41 16.85 0.57
CA GLY A 185 3.33 15.79 0.93
C GLY A 185 3.27 14.56 0.04
N SER A 186 3.75 13.44 0.58
CA SER A 186 3.78 12.17 -0.14
C SER A 186 2.38 11.57 -0.37
N VAL A 187 1.41 11.91 0.49
CA VAL A 187 0.00 11.53 0.29
C VAL A 187 -0.53 12.13 -1.00
N ARG A 188 -0.28 13.42 -1.28
CA ARG A 188 -0.69 14.06 -2.53
C ARG A 188 0.03 13.49 -3.76
N ARG A 189 1.28 13.05 -3.62
CA ARG A 189 2.03 12.36 -4.69
C ARG A 189 1.65 10.88 -4.85
N LEU A 190 0.72 10.39 -4.02
CA LEU A 190 0.20 9.02 -4.03
C LEU A 190 1.29 7.94 -3.92
N THR A 191 2.33 8.20 -3.11
CA THR A 191 3.40 7.22 -2.85
C THR A 191 2.83 5.96 -2.19
N GLU A 192 3.47 4.81 -2.39
CA GLU A 192 2.99 3.53 -1.81
C GLU A 192 2.94 3.53 -0.28
N THR A 193 3.90 4.23 0.34
CA THR A 193 3.93 4.45 1.78
C THR A 193 4.21 5.92 2.09
N CYS A 194 3.65 6.41 3.18
CA CYS A 194 3.78 7.79 3.67
C CYS A 194 4.22 7.79 5.13
N HIS A 195 4.86 8.87 5.56
CA HIS A 195 5.29 9.05 6.94
C HIS A 195 4.21 9.75 7.78
N ASP A 196 3.74 10.87 7.27
CA ASP A 196 2.85 11.84 7.91
C ASP A 196 1.85 12.39 6.88
N ILE A 197 0.94 13.24 7.38
CA ILE A 197 -0.01 13.98 6.58
C ILE A 197 0.42 15.45 6.55
N ASP A 198 0.58 16.02 5.36
CA ASP A 198 0.78 17.45 5.17
C ASP A 198 -0.52 18.08 4.67
N LEU A 199 -1.02 19.11 5.35
CA LEU A 199 -2.21 19.86 4.93
C LEU A 199 -1.86 21.33 4.73
N ILE A 200 -2.26 21.88 3.60
CA ILE A 200 -2.07 23.29 3.27
C ILE A 200 -3.42 23.96 3.25
N ALA A 201 -3.57 25.07 3.96
CA ALA A 201 -4.78 25.88 3.96
C ALA A 201 -4.47 27.36 3.78
N THR A 202 -5.48 28.14 3.40
CA THR A 202 -5.41 29.60 3.35
C THR A 202 -6.45 30.24 4.23
N SER A 203 -6.05 31.32 4.90
CA SER A 203 -6.90 32.07 5.81
C SER A 203 -6.35 33.46 6.06
N THR A 204 -7.23 34.45 6.24
CA THR A 204 -6.87 35.77 6.78
C THR A 204 -6.81 35.79 8.32
N ASP A 205 -7.21 34.71 8.99
CA ASP A 205 -7.01 34.50 10.44
C ASP A 205 -6.43 33.10 10.72
N PRO A 206 -5.15 32.85 10.34
CA PRO A 206 -4.54 31.53 10.40
C PRO A 206 -4.54 30.90 11.80
N LYS A 207 -4.38 31.73 12.83
CA LYS A 207 -4.27 31.24 14.20
C LYS A 207 -5.59 30.69 14.72
N THR A 208 -6.71 31.32 14.37
CA THR A 208 -8.04 30.82 14.70
C THR A 208 -8.30 29.50 13.96
N LEU A 209 -8.07 29.46 12.65
CA LEU A 209 -8.23 28.22 11.86
C LEU A 209 -7.35 27.07 12.40
N ALA A 210 -6.11 27.35 12.80
CA ALA A 210 -5.22 26.39 13.42
C ALA A 210 -5.72 25.89 14.79
N ALA A 211 -6.46 26.71 15.54
CA ALA A 211 -7.04 26.32 16.81
C ALA A 211 -8.29 25.45 16.63
N GLU A 212 -9.12 25.73 15.62
CA GLU A 212 -10.31 24.93 15.30
C GLU A 212 -9.92 23.50 14.89
N ILE A 213 -8.99 23.34 13.93
CA ILE A 213 -8.56 22.00 13.49
C ILE A 213 -7.84 21.22 14.60
N ALA A 214 -7.19 21.91 15.54
CA ALA A 214 -6.55 21.27 16.69
C ALA A 214 -7.57 20.65 17.67
N GLY A 215 -8.84 21.08 17.63
CA GLY A 215 -9.95 20.52 18.39
C GLY A 215 -10.73 19.43 17.67
N HIS A 216 -10.32 19.01 16.47
CA HIS A 216 -11.00 17.99 15.68
C HIS A 216 -10.99 16.61 16.38
N GLU A 217 -12.06 15.81 16.23
CA GLU A 217 -12.23 14.54 16.98
C GLU A 217 -11.15 13.49 16.69
N LEU A 218 -10.53 13.56 15.51
CA LEU A 218 -9.42 12.69 15.12
C LEU A 218 -8.09 13.03 15.79
N VAL A 219 -7.98 14.20 16.42
CA VAL A 219 -6.73 14.72 17.01
C VAL A 219 -6.64 14.30 18.47
N SER A 220 -5.54 13.63 18.82
CA SER A 220 -5.25 13.23 20.20
C SER A 220 -4.34 14.23 20.92
N GLU A 221 -3.35 14.77 20.19
CA GLU A 221 -2.39 15.75 20.71
C GLU A 221 -2.14 16.84 19.67
N HIS A 222 -1.83 18.05 20.13
CA HIS A 222 -1.47 19.14 19.24
C HIS A 222 -0.40 20.06 19.85
N GLY A 223 0.43 20.62 18.97
CA GLY A 223 1.31 21.71 19.30
C GLY A 223 0.55 23.02 19.55
N LYS A 224 1.27 24.11 19.79
CA LYS A 224 0.66 25.43 19.97
C LYS A 224 0.20 26.00 18.62
N PRO A 225 -1.10 26.30 18.43
CA PRO A 225 -1.57 27.00 17.23
C PRO A 225 -0.88 28.35 17.03
N SER A 226 -0.55 28.68 15.78
CA SER A 226 0.21 29.86 15.41
C SER A 226 -0.24 30.44 14.07
N ASP A 227 0.29 31.63 13.73
CA ASP A 227 0.01 32.27 12.44
C ASP A 227 0.59 31.50 11.23
N LYS A 228 1.37 30.43 11.47
CA LYS A 228 1.90 29.53 10.44
C LYS A 228 1.14 28.20 10.33
N GLY A 229 0.16 27.97 11.19
CA GLY A 229 -0.53 26.68 11.35
C GLY A 229 -0.16 25.96 12.65
N VAL A 230 -0.27 24.63 12.64
CA VAL A 230 -0.18 23.76 13.83
C VAL A 230 0.29 22.35 13.45
N LYS A 231 1.02 21.70 14.36
CA LYS A 231 1.34 20.27 14.26
C LYS A 231 0.41 19.46 15.14
N LEU A 232 -0.11 18.35 14.63
CA LEU A 232 -1.08 17.48 15.30
C LEU A 232 -0.57 16.05 15.32
N THR A 233 -1.11 15.26 16.25
CA THR A 233 -1.01 13.81 16.27
C THR A 233 -2.43 13.25 16.33
N THR A 234 -2.76 12.28 15.47
CA THR A 234 -4.10 11.69 15.45
C THR A 234 -4.29 10.64 16.55
N ASN A 235 -5.52 10.19 16.78
CA ASN A 235 -5.82 9.04 17.66
C ASN A 235 -5.11 7.75 17.21
N SER A 236 -4.88 7.60 15.90
CA SER A 236 -4.12 6.50 15.30
C SER A 236 -2.59 6.69 15.38
N GLY A 237 -2.10 7.81 15.91
CA GLY A 237 -0.67 8.10 16.11
C GLY A 237 0.02 8.68 14.88
N ILE A 238 -0.73 9.18 13.90
CA ILE A 238 -0.21 9.75 12.66
C ILE A 238 0.14 11.22 12.92
N GLY A 239 1.35 11.64 12.54
CA GLY A 239 1.74 13.04 12.56
C GLY A 239 1.05 13.82 11.44
N VAL A 240 0.59 15.03 11.74
CA VAL A 240 -0.01 15.96 10.77
C VAL A 240 0.67 17.32 10.87
N ASP A 241 1.20 17.84 9.77
CA ASP A 241 1.68 19.23 9.67
C ASP A 241 0.67 20.07 8.89
N VAL A 242 -0.04 20.97 9.59
CA VAL A 242 -0.98 21.92 8.98
C VAL A 242 -0.27 23.24 8.79
N ARG A 243 -0.16 23.71 7.54
CA ARG A 243 0.39 25.02 7.20
C ARG A 243 -0.66 25.93 6.63
N ILE A 244 -0.66 27.16 7.12
CA ILE A 244 -1.67 28.16 6.77
C ILE A 244 -0.97 29.43 6.30
N VAL A 245 -1.38 29.94 5.15
CA VAL A 245 -0.85 31.17 4.53
C VAL A 245 -1.97 32.08 4.04
N GLU A 246 -1.63 33.29 3.64
CA GLU A 246 -2.56 34.15 2.92
C GLU A 246 -2.93 33.54 1.55
N PRO A 247 -4.15 33.78 1.02
CA PRO A 247 -4.63 33.19 -0.24
C PRO A 247 -3.68 33.35 -1.43
N GLU A 248 -2.96 34.48 -1.50
CA GLU A 248 -2.04 34.83 -2.58
C GLU A 248 -0.79 33.95 -2.62
N ALA A 249 -0.43 33.28 -1.53
CA ALA A 249 0.76 32.44 -1.42
C ALA A 249 0.48 30.93 -1.52
N PHE A 250 -0.77 30.55 -1.77
CA PHE A 250 -1.21 29.15 -1.77
C PHE A 250 -0.42 28.27 -2.75
N GLY A 251 -0.23 28.75 -3.99
CA GLY A 251 0.46 28.01 -5.04
C GLY A 251 1.92 27.73 -4.69
N ASN A 252 2.61 28.74 -4.13
CA ASN A 252 3.99 28.59 -3.67
C ASN A 252 4.12 27.53 -2.57
N LEU A 253 3.25 27.62 -1.55
CA LEU A 253 3.30 26.72 -0.42
C LEU A 253 2.93 25.29 -0.84
N LEU A 254 1.89 25.13 -1.66
CA LEU A 254 1.46 23.83 -2.15
C LEU A 254 2.54 23.16 -3.01
N GLN A 255 3.20 23.89 -3.92
CA GLN A 255 4.33 23.36 -4.70
C GLN A 255 5.44 22.86 -3.75
N HIS A 256 5.83 23.70 -2.80
CA HIS A 256 6.91 23.38 -1.87
C HIS A 256 6.57 22.18 -0.98
N PHE A 257 5.41 22.17 -0.32
CA PHE A 257 5.02 21.11 0.61
C PHE A 257 4.57 19.83 -0.07
N THR A 258 4.13 19.88 -1.33
CA THR A 258 3.91 18.66 -2.12
C THR A 258 5.24 17.95 -2.36
N GLY A 259 6.32 18.70 -2.57
CA GLY A 259 7.63 18.13 -2.86
C GLY A 259 7.62 17.31 -4.15
N SER A 260 8.43 16.26 -4.26
CA SER A 260 9.32 15.68 -3.25
C SER A 260 10.51 16.58 -2.86
N GLY A 261 11.28 16.17 -1.85
CA GLY A 261 12.55 16.82 -1.49
C GLY A 261 13.54 16.92 -2.65
N PRO A 262 13.81 15.81 -3.38
CA PRO A 262 14.60 15.81 -4.61
C PRO A 262 14.06 16.78 -5.68
N HIS A 263 12.77 16.69 -6.01
CA HIS A 263 12.13 17.58 -6.99
C HIS A 263 12.32 19.06 -6.63
N ASN A 264 12.10 19.41 -5.37
CA ASN A 264 12.28 20.78 -4.89
C ASN A 264 13.75 21.23 -4.91
N ALA A 265 14.70 20.33 -4.65
CA ALA A 265 16.11 20.65 -4.69
C ALA A 265 16.55 20.98 -6.12
N GLU A 266 16.20 20.12 -7.07
CA GLU A 266 16.51 20.30 -8.48
C GLU A 266 15.81 21.53 -9.07
N LEU A 267 14.52 21.75 -8.76
CA LEU A 267 13.78 22.94 -9.19
C LEU A 267 14.46 24.22 -8.70
N ARG A 268 14.90 24.26 -7.44
CA ARG A 268 15.61 25.42 -6.86
C ARG A 268 16.96 25.64 -7.52
N GLU A 269 17.74 24.58 -7.76
CA GLU A 269 19.04 24.69 -8.44
C GLU A 269 18.89 25.28 -9.85
N ARG A 270 17.92 24.78 -10.63
CA ARG A 270 17.60 25.30 -11.96
C ARG A 270 17.08 26.74 -11.91
N ALA A 271 16.24 27.07 -10.92
CA ALA A 271 15.72 28.42 -10.75
C ALA A 271 16.83 29.44 -10.45
N VAL A 272 17.82 29.08 -9.62
CA VAL A 272 19.00 29.93 -9.33
C VAL A 272 19.78 30.21 -10.60
N ALA A 273 19.98 29.22 -11.48
CA ALA A 273 20.64 29.42 -12.77
C ALA A 273 19.89 30.41 -13.69
N GLN A 274 18.59 30.61 -13.46
CA GLN A 274 17.76 31.59 -14.17
C GLN A 274 17.64 32.95 -13.45
N GLY A 275 18.27 33.10 -12.28
CA GLY A 275 18.21 34.32 -11.46
C GLY A 275 16.98 34.41 -10.56
N PHE A 276 16.43 33.26 -10.13
CA PHE A 276 15.32 33.16 -9.19
C PHE A 276 15.72 32.39 -7.92
N HIS A 277 15.17 32.77 -6.78
CA HIS A 277 15.21 31.99 -5.54
C HIS A 277 13.79 31.57 -5.18
N VAL A 278 13.54 30.26 -5.17
CA VAL A 278 12.21 29.67 -4.92
C VAL A 278 12.15 29.10 -3.51
N SER A 279 11.08 29.41 -2.78
CA SER A 279 10.83 28.88 -1.43
C SER A 279 9.32 28.76 -1.15
N GLU A 280 8.98 28.19 -0.01
CA GLU A 280 7.61 28.22 0.55
C GLU A 280 7.04 29.64 0.70
N ASN A 281 7.90 30.66 0.77
CA ASN A 281 7.52 32.07 0.98
C ASN A 281 7.52 32.88 -0.33
N GLY A 282 7.40 32.24 -1.49
CA GLY A 282 7.36 32.92 -2.79
C GLY A 282 8.63 32.77 -3.63
N ILE A 283 8.65 33.46 -4.77
CA ILE A 283 9.75 33.48 -5.73
C ILE A 283 10.39 34.86 -5.72
N LYS A 284 11.69 34.94 -5.43
CA LYS A 284 12.45 36.20 -5.46
C LYS A 284 13.28 36.28 -6.74
N SER A 285 13.20 37.39 -7.46
CA SER A 285 14.06 37.64 -8.64
C SER A 285 15.29 38.47 -8.31
N GLU A 286 16.46 38.01 -8.75
CA GLU A 286 17.73 38.76 -8.65
C GLU A 286 17.78 39.97 -9.61
N ARG A 287 16.93 40.00 -10.64
CA ARG A 287 16.89 41.11 -11.61
C ARG A 287 16.11 42.33 -11.10
N GLY A 288 15.38 42.19 -9.99
CA GLY A 288 14.52 43.22 -9.40
C GLY A 288 13.37 43.66 -10.31
N ASN A 289 12.47 44.49 -9.79
CA ASN A 289 11.42 45.12 -10.59
C ASN A 289 11.96 46.29 -11.45
N ALA A 290 11.10 46.97 -12.22
CA ALA A 290 11.49 48.12 -13.05
C ALA A 290 12.15 49.30 -12.27
N ARG A 291 12.16 49.25 -10.93
CA ARG A 291 12.78 50.21 -10.01
C ARG A 291 14.01 49.65 -9.28
N GLY A 292 14.44 48.43 -9.60
CA GLY A 292 15.64 47.79 -9.03
C GLY A 292 15.49 47.27 -7.61
N ALA A 293 14.27 47.13 -7.09
CA ALA A 293 14.03 46.50 -5.80
C ALA A 293 13.90 44.98 -5.95
N GLU A 294 14.54 44.22 -5.07
CA GLU A 294 14.26 42.79 -4.89
C GLU A 294 12.83 42.65 -4.35
N GLU A 295 11.96 42.04 -5.13
CA GLU A 295 10.55 41.82 -4.78
C GLU A 295 10.27 40.32 -4.77
N THR A 296 9.60 39.86 -3.72
CA THR A 296 9.12 38.48 -3.62
C THR A 296 7.75 38.41 -4.27
N GLU A 297 7.62 37.57 -5.28
CA GLU A 297 6.38 37.30 -5.99
C GLU A 297 5.64 36.13 -5.32
N PHE A 298 4.33 36.29 -5.15
CA PHE A 298 3.42 35.27 -4.63
C PHE A 298 2.44 34.86 -5.74
N PHE A 299 2.10 33.58 -5.75
CA PHE A 299 1.24 32.96 -6.75
C PHE A 299 0.16 32.12 -6.06
N ALA A 300 -1.08 32.32 -6.50
CA ALA A 300 -2.25 31.68 -5.90
C ALA A 300 -2.41 30.23 -6.38
N THR A 301 -1.75 29.85 -7.48
CA THR A 301 -1.81 28.49 -8.05
C THR A 301 -0.42 27.92 -8.33
N GLU A 302 -0.33 26.58 -8.37
CA GLU A 302 0.94 25.92 -8.72
C GLU A 302 1.27 26.09 -10.21
N GLU A 303 0.25 26.15 -11.06
CA GLU A 303 0.36 26.43 -12.48
C GLU A 303 1.09 27.76 -12.72
N GLU A 304 0.71 28.81 -11.98
CA GLU A 304 1.38 30.11 -12.03
C GLU A 304 2.85 30.02 -11.56
N VAL A 305 3.14 29.21 -10.52
CA VAL A 305 4.52 28.97 -10.05
C VAL A 305 5.36 28.31 -11.13
N TYR A 306 4.86 27.25 -11.76
CA TYR A 306 5.60 26.54 -12.83
C TYR A 306 5.74 27.40 -14.08
N GLU A 307 4.69 28.11 -14.50
CA GLU A 307 4.72 29.03 -15.64
C GLU A 307 5.77 30.13 -15.43
N ARG A 308 5.81 30.70 -14.22
CA ARG A 308 6.79 31.73 -13.85
C ARG A 308 8.23 31.24 -13.96
N LEU A 309 8.46 29.96 -13.76
CA LEU A 309 9.76 29.29 -13.83
C LEU A 309 10.04 28.65 -15.21
N GLY A 310 9.12 28.78 -16.17
CA GLY A 310 9.28 28.29 -17.54
C GLY A 310 8.97 26.80 -17.73
N TYR A 311 8.11 26.22 -16.89
CA TYR A 311 7.71 24.81 -16.97
C TYR A 311 6.22 24.68 -17.28
N GLN A 312 5.85 23.62 -18.03
CA GLN A 312 4.51 23.07 -17.98
C GLN A 312 4.16 22.67 -16.54
N TYR A 313 2.88 22.77 -16.15
CA TYR A 313 2.44 22.25 -14.84
C TYR A 313 2.79 20.78 -14.69
N ILE A 314 3.41 20.43 -13.55
CA ILE A 314 3.86 19.08 -13.25
C ILE A 314 2.88 18.42 -12.26
N PRO A 315 2.17 17.36 -12.67
CA PRO A 315 1.30 16.60 -11.76
C PRO A 315 2.08 16.10 -10.52
N PRO A 316 1.51 16.15 -9.30
CA PRO A 316 2.17 15.75 -8.06
C PRO A 316 2.85 14.37 -8.12
N GLU A 317 2.22 13.42 -8.79
CA GLU A 317 2.66 12.03 -8.94
C GLU A 317 4.02 11.91 -9.64
N LEU A 318 4.39 12.90 -10.47
CA LEU A 318 5.65 12.89 -11.22
C LEU A 318 6.81 13.56 -10.48
N ARG A 319 6.55 14.26 -9.37
CA ARG A 319 7.52 15.13 -8.67
C ARG A 319 8.50 14.34 -7.81
N GLU A 320 9.29 13.49 -8.43
CA GLU A 320 10.23 12.56 -7.79
C GLU A 320 11.67 12.72 -8.28
N ASP A 321 11.97 13.75 -9.08
CA ASP A 321 13.27 13.98 -9.72
C ASP A 321 13.71 12.79 -10.59
N ARG A 322 12.83 12.41 -11.53
CA ARG A 322 13.01 11.28 -12.46
C ARG A 322 12.83 11.72 -13.92
N GLY A 323 13.19 12.97 -14.21
CA GLY A 323 13.15 13.59 -15.53
C GLY A 323 11.93 14.50 -15.78
N GLU A 324 11.04 14.68 -14.81
CA GLU A 324 9.82 15.49 -14.96
C GLU A 324 10.12 16.96 -15.26
N LEU A 325 11.18 17.52 -14.69
CA LEU A 325 11.59 18.90 -14.94
C LEU A 325 12.13 19.08 -16.37
N ASP A 326 12.83 18.10 -16.91
CA ASP A 326 13.32 18.13 -18.30
C ASP A 326 12.17 18.04 -19.29
N ALA A 327 11.23 17.12 -19.06
CA ALA A 327 10.02 16.98 -19.89
C ALA A 327 9.14 18.24 -19.80
N ALA A 328 8.91 18.76 -18.60
CA ALA A 328 8.10 19.96 -18.38
C ALA A 328 8.69 21.22 -19.03
N ALA A 329 10.02 21.38 -19.03
CA ALA A 329 10.69 22.50 -19.69
C ALA A 329 10.54 22.48 -21.22
N LYS A 330 10.32 21.29 -21.79
CA LYS A 330 10.09 21.09 -23.23
C LYS A 330 8.60 21.03 -23.60
N GLY A 331 7.71 20.97 -22.61
CA GLY A 331 6.28 20.74 -22.83
C GLY A 331 5.97 19.32 -23.31
N GLU A 332 6.75 18.34 -22.86
CA GLU A 332 6.72 16.93 -23.28
C GLU A 332 6.21 15.99 -22.18
N LEU A 333 5.54 16.51 -21.13
CA LEU A 333 4.94 15.63 -20.12
C LEU A 333 3.80 14.79 -20.74
N PRO A 334 3.68 13.50 -20.37
CA PRO A 334 2.65 12.63 -20.91
C PRO A 334 1.26 12.94 -20.34
N ASP A 335 0.22 12.66 -21.13
CA ASP A 335 -1.17 12.63 -20.68
C ASP A 335 -1.39 11.35 -19.86
N LEU A 336 -1.27 11.48 -18.53
CA LEU A 336 -1.33 10.36 -17.60
C LEU A 336 -2.70 9.67 -17.59
N VAL A 337 -2.69 8.35 -17.42
CA VAL A 337 -3.91 7.54 -17.31
C VAL A 337 -4.85 8.04 -16.20
N GLU A 338 -6.16 7.96 -16.46
CA GLU A 338 -7.23 8.40 -15.57
C GLU A 338 -8.20 7.25 -15.25
N ARG A 339 -8.85 7.33 -14.08
CA ARG A 339 -9.84 6.35 -13.61
C ARG A 339 -11.02 6.16 -14.55
N SER A 340 -11.43 7.22 -15.24
CA SER A 340 -12.52 7.24 -16.22
C SER A 340 -12.22 6.44 -17.49
N GLN A 341 -10.94 6.15 -17.74
CA GLN A 341 -10.49 5.44 -18.93
C GLN A 341 -10.48 3.93 -18.73
N ILE A 342 -10.44 3.43 -17.49
CA ILE A 342 -10.45 1.99 -17.19
C ILE A 342 -11.81 1.38 -17.57
N LYS A 343 -11.78 0.32 -18.36
CA LYS A 343 -12.95 -0.37 -18.91
C LYS A 343 -13.25 -1.70 -18.26
N GLY A 344 -12.32 -2.26 -17.50
CA GLY A 344 -12.54 -3.50 -16.79
C GLY A 344 -11.40 -3.88 -15.88
N ASP A 345 -11.66 -4.89 -15.06
CA ASP A 345 -10.67 -5.52 -14.18
C ASP A 345 -10.44 -6.96 -14.65
N LEU A 346 -9.17 -7.34 -14.79
CA LEU A 346 -8.77 -8.63 -15.35
C LEU A 346 -8.15 -9.58 -14.30
N HIS A 347 -8.29 -9.27 -13.00
CA HIS A 347 -7.87 -10.16 -11.92
C HIS A 347 -8.82 -10.05 -10.72
N CYS A 348 -9.79 -10.95 -10.63
CA CYS A 348 -10.82 -10.96 -9.59
C CYS A 348 -11.18 -12.40 -9.19
N HIS A 349 -11.51 -12.59 -7.92
CA HIS A 349 -11.76 -13.89 -7.30
C HIS A 349 -13.19 -14.00 -6.79
N THR A 350 -13.72 -15.22 -6.77
CA THR A 350 -15.08 -15.52 -6.32
C THR A 350 -15.07 -16.58 -5.23
N THR A 351 -16.25 -16.91 -4.72
CA THR A 351 -16.45 -18.04 -3.79
C THR A 351 -16.04 -19.41 -4.35
N LEU A 352 -15.67 -19.50 -5.62
CA LEU A 352 -15.13 -20.72 -6.20
C LEU A 352 -13.75 -21.06 -5.63
N SER A 353 -12.94 -20.04 -5.34
CA SER A 353 -11.64 -20.19 -4.67
C SER A 353 -11.66 -19.52 -3.29
N ASP A 354 -11.14 -18.30 -3.18
CA ASP A 354 -10.88 -17.62 -1.91
C ASP A 354 -11.53 -16.24 -1.78
N GLY A 355 -12.27 -15.83 -2.81
CA GLY A 355 -13.21 -14.73 -2.76
C GLY A 355 -14.39 -15.02 -1.84
N ILE A 356 -15.05 -13.95 -1.38
CA ILE A 356 -16.21 -14.07 -0.47
C ILE A 356 -17.55 -13.74 -1.15
N ALA A 357 -17.52 -13.33 -2.42
CA ALA A 357 -18.70 -12.97 -3.20
C ALA A 357 -18.94 -13.94 -4.37
N SER A 358 -20.20 -14.10 -4.75
CA SER A 358 -20.57 -14.90 -5.93
C SER A 358 -20.13 -14.20 -7.23
N LEU A 359 -20.20 -14.96 -8.33
CA LEU A 359 -19.94 -14.47 -9.67
C LEU A 359 -20.88 -13.29 -10.03
N GLU A 360 -22.17 -13.41 -9.69
CA GLU A 360 -23.18 -12.38 -9.95
C GLU A 360 -22.99 -11.14 -9.07
N GLU A 361 -22.60 -11.32 -7.81
CA GLU A 361 -22.31 -10.19 -6.90
C GLU A 361 -21.11 -9.37 -7.39
N MET A 362 -20.05 -10.04 -7.85
CA MET A 362 -18.88 -9.37 -8.45
C MET A 362 -19.24 -8.67 -9.77
N ALA A 363 -20.02 -9.33 -10.64
CA ALA A 363 -20.48 -8.74 -11.90
C ALA A 363 -21.31 -7.47 -11.68
N ALA A 364 -22.27 -7.52 -10.76
CA ALA A 364 -23.13 -6.37 -10.43
C ALA A 364 -22.32 -5.19 -9.85
N ALA A 365 -21.31 -5.47 -9.03
CA ALA A 365 -20.44 -4.43 -8.49
C ALA A 365 -19.57 -3.77 -9.58
N ALA A 366 -19.03 -4.57 -10.49
CA ALA A 366 -18.25 -4.07 -11.63
C ALA A 366 -19.11 -3.25 -12.60
N GLU A 367 -20.35 -3.67 -12.87
CA GLU A 367 -21.31 -2.89 -13.68
C GLU A 367 -21.63 -1.55 -13.03
N ALA A 368 -21.84 -1.52 -11.71
CA ALA A 368 -22.10 -0.28 -10.97
C ALA A 368 -20.92 0.71 -11.02
N LEU A 369 -19.69 0.21 -11.23
CA LEU A 369 -18.48 1.01 -11.45
C LEU A 369 -18.31 1.46 -12.91
N GLY A 370 -19.21 1.03 -13.81
CA GLY A 370 -19.20 1.35 -15.23
C GLY A 370 -18.21 0.53 -16.06
N TYR A 371 -17.78 -0.64 -15.58
CA TYR A 371 -16.93 -1.53 -16.36
C TYR A 371 -17.71 -2.23 -17.49
N GLU A 372 -17.06 -2.35 -18.64
CA GLU A 372 -17.53 -3.07 -19.82
C GLU A 372 -17.28 -4.58 -19.69
N TYR A 373 -16.23 -4.97 -18.95
CA TYR A 373 -15.87 -6.37 -18.73
C TYR A 373 -15.21 -6.63 -17.37
N LEU A 374 -15.29 -7.88 -16.93
CA LEU A 374 -14.67 -8.37 -15.70
C LEU A 374 -14.14 -9.80 -15.93
N ALA A 375 -12.86 -10.05 -15.67
CA ALA A 375 -12.32 -11.41 -15.69
C ALA A 375 -12.45 -12.06 -14.31
N ILE A 376 -12.97 -13.29 -14.31
CA ILE A 376 -13.01 -14.13 -13.12
C ILE A 376 -11.83 -15.09 -13.20
N THR A 377 -10.86 -14.94 -12.29
CA THR A 377 -9.55 -15.58 -12.33
C THR A 377 -9.24 -16.33 -11.04
N ASP A 378 -10.20 -17.12 -10.57
CA ASP A 378 -10.06 -17.94 -9.37
C ASP A 378 -8.76 -18.80 -9.38
N HIS A 379 -8.18 -18.99 -8.20
CA HIS A 379 -6.89 -19.67 -8.03
C HIS A 379 -6.89 -21.13 -8.49
N SER A 380 -5.79 -21.53 -9.14
CA SER A 380 -5.61 -22.86 -9.68
C SER A 380 -5.32 -23.97 -8.65
N GLU A 381 -5.29 -25.22 -9.13
CA GLU A 381 -5.23 -26.46 -8.33
C GLU A 381 -4.07 -26.51 -7.31
N SER A 382 -2.95 -25.83 -7.53
CA SER A 382 -1.77 -25.91 -6.66
C SER A 382 -1.54 -24.71 -5.72
N HIS A 383 -2.54 -23.85 -5.52
CA HIS A 383 -2.43 -22.62 -4.71
C HIS A 383 -2.06 -22.82 -3.21
N GLY A 384 -2.05 -24.06 -2.71
CA GLY A 384 -1.40 -24.41 -1.44
C GLY A 384 -2.15 -24.05 -0.15
N PHE A 385 -3.34 -23.43 -0.24
CA PHE A 385 -4.16 -23.04 0.92
C PHE A 385 -5.46 -23.85 1.08
N GLY A 386 -5.77 -24.81 0.19
CA GLY A 386 -6.82 -25.80 0.38
C GLY A 386 -8.21 -25.41 -0.17
N ASN A 387 -8.25 -24.42 -1.05
CA ASN A 387 -9.41 -23.80 -1.69
C ASN A 387 -9.21 -23.73 -3.22
N ASN A 388 -8.56 -24.76 -3.75
CA ASN A 388 -8.03 -24.76 -5.11
C ASN A 388 -9.11 -25.21 -6.10
N VAL A 389 -9.12 -24.66 -7.32
CA VAL A 389 -10.06 -25.07 -8.39
C VAL A 389 -9.41 -26.18 -9.22
N ASP A 390 -10.02 -27.36 -9.27
CA ASP A 390 -9.56 -28.43 -10.16
C ASP A 390 -10.02 -28.22 -11.61
N ALA A 391 -9.44 -28.99 -12.54
CA ALA A 391 -9.71 -28.83 -13.98
C ALA A 391 -11.19 -29.08 -14.34
N ASP A 392 -11.84 -30.07 -13.73
CA ASP A 392 -13.25 -30.38 -14.00
C ASP A 392 -14.16 -29.24 -13.53
N ARG A 393 -13.83 -28.62 -12.40
CA ARG A 393 -14.57 -27.46 -11.90
C ARG A 393 -14.33 -26.21 -12.73
N LEU A 394 -13.12 -26.00 -13.25
CA LEU A 394 -12.83 -24.87 -14.14
C LEU A 394 -13.59 -24.98 -15.47
N TRP A 395 -13.70 -26.18 -16.05
CA TRP A 395 -14.57 -26.41 -17.22
C TRP A 395 -16.03 -26.03 -16.94
N GLN A 396 -16.56 -26.40 -15.77
CA GLN A 396 -17.92 -25.99 -15.38
C GLN A 396 -18.04 -24.47 -15.24
N ARG A 397 -17.02 -23.79 -14.70
CA ARG A 397 -17.01 -22.33 -14.59
C ARG A 397 -17.00 -21.64 -15.95
N ILE A 398 -16.31 -22.20 -16.95
CA ILE A 398 -16.38 -21.71 -18.33
C ILE A 398 -17.82 -21.77 -18.86
N GLU A 399 -18.52 -22.88 -18.63
CA GLU A 399 -19.94 -23.04 -19.00
C GLU A 399 -20.84 -22.05 -18.24
N GLU A 400 -20.66 -21.89 -16.92
CA GLU A 400 -21.39 -20.92 -16.08
C GLU A 400 -21.24 -19.47 -16.61
N ILE A 401 -20.03 -19.06 -16.99
CA ILE A 401 -19.75 -17.73 -17.56
C ILE A 401 -20.38 -17.58 -18.94
N ALA A 402 -20.31 -18.63 -19.78
CA ALA A 402 -20.97 -18.62 -21.09
C ALA A 402 -22.50 -18.51 -20.95
N GLU A 403 -23.09 -19.17 -19.95
CA GLU A 403 -24.51 -19.05 -19.62
C GLU A 403 -24.88 -17.64 -19.15
N PHE A 404 -24.11 -17.07 -18.22
CA PHE A 404 -24.28 -15.69 -17.75
C PHE A 404 -24.28 -14.70 -18.92
N ASN A 405 -23.32 -14.81 -19.84
CA ASN A 405 -23.18 -13.91 -20.98
C ASN A 405 -24.28 -14.07 -22.06
N ASN A 406 -25.20 -15.04 -21.95
CA ASN A 406 -26.36 -15.13 -22.85
C ASN A 406 -27.45 -14.10 -22.54
N GLU A 407 -27.44 -13.54 -21.32
CA GLU A 407 -28.32 -12.46 -20.89
C GLU A 407 -27.59 -11.11 -20.91
N ASP A 408 -28.32 -10.03 -21.13
CA ASP A 408 -27.75 -8.68 -21.10
C ASP A 408 -27.73 -8.16 -19.66
N HIS A 409 -26.57 -8.27 -19.02
CA HIS A 409 -26.32 -7.77 -17.67
C HIS A 409 -25.63 -6.40 -17.65
N GLY A 410 -25.42 -5.75 -18.80
CA GLY A 410 -24.66 -4.50 -18.90
C GLY A 410 -23.14 -4.65 -18.73
N ILE A 411 -22.65 -5.87 -18.46
CA ILE A 411 -21.24 -6.21 -18.34
C ILE A 411 -20.96 -7.59 -18.95
N ARG A 412 -19.79 -7.77 -19.56
CA ARG A 412 -19.31 -9.07 -20.05
C ARG A 412 -18.38 -9.73 -19.03
N LEU A 413 -18.66 -10.97 -18.65
CA LEU A 413 -17.71 -11.77 -17.89
C LEU A 413 -16.73 -12.49 -18.80
N LEU A 414 -15.48 -12.61 -18.36
CA LEU A 414 -14.42 -13.33 -19.05
C LEU A 414 -14.02 -14.53 -18.19
N SER A 415 -13.96 -15.70 -18.83
CA SER A 415 -13.50 -16.93 -18.19
C SER A 415 -11.98 -16.90 -18.10
N GLY A 416 -11.46 -16.94 -16.87
CA GLY A 416 -10.02 -16.97 -16.65
C GLY A 416 -9.61 -17.80 -15.45
N SER A 417 -8.30 -17.81 -15.19
CA SER A 417 -7.74 -18.41 -13.98
C SER A 417 -6.41 -17.75 -13.66
N GLU A 418 -6.15 -17.54 -12.37
CA GLU A 418 -4.79 -17.29 -11.90
C GLU A 418 -4.05 -18.61 -11.72
N VAL A 419 -3.23 -18.95 -12.71
CA VAL A 419 -2.45 -20.18 -12.73
C VAL A 419 -1.16 -20.02 -11.94
N ASN A 420 -0.88 -20.99 -11.08
CA ASN A 420 0.37 -21.01 -10.34
C ASN A 420 1.54 -21.37 -11.25
N ILE A 421 2.64 -20.63 -11.14
CA ILE A 421 3.91 -20.96 -11.78
C ILE A 421 4.65 -21.93 -10.84
N HIS A 422 4.92 -23.15 -11.27
CA HIS A 422 5.69 -24.13 -10.50
C HIS A 422 7.18 -23.77 -10.44
N PRO A 423 7.99 -24.37 -9.53
CA PRO A 423 9.44 -24.19 -9.53
C PRO A 423 10.15 -24.56 -10.85
N SER A 424 9.52 -25.40 -11.69
CA SER A 424 9.99 -25.68 -13.06
C SER A 424 9.77 -24.52 -14.03
N GLY A 425 8.89 -23.58 -13.71
CA GLY A 425 8.40 -22.53 -14.60
C GLY A 425 7.15 -22.93 -15.41
N GLU A 426 6.78 -24.22 -15.40
CA GLU A 426 5.50 -24.67 -15.96
C GLU A 426 4.34 -24.12 -15.14
N VAL A 427 3.20 -23.89 -15.77
CA VAL A 427 1.97 -23.40 -15.12
C VAL A 427 0.98 -24.54 -14.87
N ASP A 428 0.05 -24.33 -13.95
CA ASP A 428 -1.06 -25.24 -13.71
C ASP A 428 -1.95 -25.45 -14.96
N TYR A 429 -2.64 -26.60 -14.97
CA TYR A 429 -3.56 -27.10 -16.02
C TYR A 429 -2.91 -27.57 -17.34
N GLN A 430 -3.70 -28.33 -18.11
CA GLN A 430 -3.32 -28.76 -19.46
C GLN A 430 -3.66 -27.69 -20.50
N ASP A 431 -2.89 -27.67 -21.59
CA ASP A 431 -3.03 -26.72 -22.70
C ASP A 431 -4.45 -26.59 -23.27
N ASP A 432 -5.21 -27.68 -23.33
CA ASP A 432 -6.56 -27.68 -23.89
C ASP A 432 -7.54 -26.89 -23.05
N LEU A 433 -7.42 -26.97 -21.71
CA LEU A 433 -8.16 -26.14 -20.78
C LEU A 433 -7.69 -24.69 -20.83
N LEU A 434 -6.38 -24.44 -20.82
CA LEU A 434 -5.84 -23.07 -20.92
C LEU A 434 -6.28 -22.36 -22.22
N LYS A 435 -6.34 -23.09 -23.35
CA LYS A 435 -6.83 -22.57 -24.64
C LYS A 435 -8.32 -22.21 -24.65
N ALA A 436 -9.11 -22.75 -23.74
CA ALA A 436 -10.53 -22.47 -23.64
C ALA A 436 -10.86 -21.24 -22.79
N LEU A 437 -9.90 -20.76 -22.00
CA LEU A 437 -10.05 -19.55 -21.20
C LEU A 437 -9.92 -18.30 -22.09
N ASP A 438 -10.72 -17.29 -21.80
CA ASP A 438 -10.57 -15.96 -22.38
C ASP A 438 -9.28 -15.28 -21.88
N TRP A 439 -8.88 -15.54 -20.63
CA TRP A 439 -7.76 -14.85 -19.96
C TRP A 439 -6.97 -15.76 -19.01
N VAL A 440 -5.65 -15.79 -19.14
CA VAL A 440 -4.73 -16.55 -18.28
C VAL A 440 -3.71 -15.61 -17.66
N ILE A 441 -3.77 -15.49 -16.34
CA ILE A 441 -2.79 -14.75 -15.55
C ILE A 441 -1.94 -15.74 -14.74
N ALA A 442 -0.62 -15.62 -14.82
CA ALA A 442 0.30 -16.54 -14.17
C ALA A 442 1.08 -15.86 -13.03
N SER A 443 1.16 -16.53 -11.88
CA SER A 443 1.72 -15.96 -10.66
C SER A 443 2.54 -16.96 -9.84
N VAL A 444 3.58 -16.46 -9.15
CA VAL A 444 4.37 -17.26 -8.20
C VAL A 444 3.77 -17.17 -6.79
N HIS A 445 3.39 -18.32 -6.21
CA HIS A 445 2.84 -18.40 -4.84
C HIS A 445 3.70 -19.18 -3.84
N THR A 446 4.80 -19.78 -4.30
CA THR A 446 5.60 -20.72 -3.52
C THR A 446 7.10 -20.56 -3.78
N ALA A 447 7.91 -21.09 -2.86
CA ALA A 447 9.37 -21.10 -2.96
C ALA A 447 9.98 -19.69 -3.13
N PHE A 448 9.50 -18.71 -2.36
CA PHE A 448 9.98 -17.31 -2.40
C PHE A 448 11.45 -17.13 -1.95
N ASP A 449 12.10 -18.17 -1.43
CA ASP A 449 13.50 -18.16 -1.00
C ASP A 449 14.45 -18.82 -2.03
N GLU A 450 14.00 -18.98 -3.27
CA GLU A 450 14.87 -19.35 -4.38
C GLU A 450 15.89 -18.25 -4.70
N ASP A 451 17.00 -18.68 -5.29
CA ASP A 451 18.06 -17.80 -5.77
C ASP A 451 17.60 -16.98 -6.98
N GLU A 452 18.15 -15.78 -7.14
CA GLU A 452 17.69 -14.79 -8.13
C GLU A 452 17.68 -15.34 -9.56
N ASP A 453 18.76 -16.02 -9.96
CA ASP A 453 18.86 -16.62 -11.30
C ASP A 453 17.81 -17.71 -11.55
N LYS A 454 17.48 -18.47 -10.50
CA LYS A 454 16.48 -19.55 -10.60
C LYS A 454 15.07 -18.99 -10.67
N MET A 455 14.74 -18.03 -9.80
CA MET A 455 13.44 -17.37 -9.79
C MET A 455 13.20 -16.60 -11.09
N THR A 456 14.23 -15.94 -11.60
CA THR A 456 14.20 -15.26 -12.91
C THR A 456 13.96 -16.26 -14.04
N GLY A 457 14.71 -17.38 -14.09
CA GLY A 457 14.50 -18.43 -15.09
C GLY A 457 13.10 -19.05 -15.02
N ARG A 458 12.59 -19.29 -13.81
CA ARG A 458 11.22 -19.77 -13.56
C ARG A 458 10.17 -18.82 -14.14
N MET A 459 10.32 -17.52 -13.91
CA MET A 459 9.40 -16.51 -14.45
C MET A 459 9.48 -16.44 -15.98
N ILE A 460 10.68 -16.48 -16.56
CA ILE A 460 10.88 -16.46 -18.02
C ILE A 460 10.23 -17.66 -18.68
N THR A 461 10.38 -18.87 -18.13
CA THR A 461 9.71 -20.07 -18.67
C THR A 461 8.18 -19.91 -18.72
N ALA A 462 7.58 -19.26 -17.71
CA ALA A 462 6.15 -18.99 -17.71
C ALA A 462 5.76 -17.95 -18.78
N ILE A 463 6.58 -16.91 -18.98
CA ILE A 463 6.42 -15.89 -20.03
C ILE A 463 6.52 -16.49 -21.43
N GLU A 464 7.43 -17.45 -21.65
CA GLU A 464 7.62 -18.13 -22.93
C GLU A 464 6.44 -19.08 -23.28
N ASN A 465 5.51 -19.31 -22.36
CA ASN A 465 4.32 -20.10 -22.64
C ASN A 465 3.29 -19.25 -23.43
N PRO A 466 2.95 -19.63 -24.69
CA PRO A 466 2.06 -18.84 -25.55
C PRO A 466 0.59 -18.80 -25.07
N LEU A 467 0.25 -19.53 -24.01
CA LEU A 467 -1.08 -19.53 -23.40
C LEU A 467 -1.18 -18.62 -22.17
N VAL A 468 -0.07 -18.03 -21.72
CA VAL A 468 -0.05 -17.07 -20.62
C VAL A 468 -0.18 -15.66 -21.20
N ASP A 469 -1.23 -14.94 -20.81
CA ASP A 469 -1.47 -13.57 -21.30
C ASP A 469 -0.76 -12.52 -20.45
N CYS A 470 -0.68 -12.76 -19.14
CA CYS A 470 -0.22 -11.78 -18.17
C CYS A 470 0.56 -12.44 -17.02
N ILE A 471 1.59 -11.76 -16.53
CA ILE A 471 2.22 -12.09 -15.25
C ILE A 471 1.60 -11.25 -14.12
N GLY A 472 1.01 -11.93 -13.14
CA GLY A 472 0.38 -11.33 -11.97
C GLY A 472 1.37 -11.00 -10.86
N HIS A 473 1.15 -9.85 -10.20
CA HIS A 473 1.94 -9.31 -9.08
C HIS A 473 3.40 -9.86 -9.01
N PRO A 474 4.25 -9.45 -9.98
CA PRO A 474 5.42 -10.24 -10.40
C PRO A 474 6.53 -10.40 -9.38
N THR A 475 6.53 -9.63 -8.30
CA THR A 475 7.58 -9.66 -7.27
C THR A 475 7.14 -10.37 -6.00
N GLY A 476 5.83 -10.67 -5.89
CA GLY A 476 5.20 -11.26 -4.72
C GLY A 476 5.34 -10.43 -3.45
N ARG A 477 5.67 -9.14 -3.56
CA ARG A 477 5.85 -8.28 -2.38
C ARG A 477 4.55 -8.05 -1.61
N LEU A 478 4.68 -7.79 -0.32
CA LEU A 478 3.63 -7.25 0.53
C LEU A 478 4.22 -6.05 1.30
N ILE A 479 3.77 -4.84 0.98
CA ILE A 479 4.27 -3.60 1.57
C ILE A 479 4.19 -3.68 3.11
N ASN A 480 5.30 -3.35 3.76
CA ASN A 480 5.51 -3.42 5.21
C ASN A 480 5.42 -4.83 5.84
N GLN A 481 5.37 -5.90 5.03
CA GLN A 481 5.20 -7.27 5.54
C GLN A 481 6.16 -8.29 4.90
N ARG A 482 6.37 -8.24 3.59
CA ARG A 482 7.21 -9.18 2.84
C ARG A 482 7.93 -8.43 1.72
N ASP A 483 9.26 -8.43 1.78
CA ASP A 483 10.11 -7.93 0.69
C ASP A 483 9.86 -8.73 -0.60
N PRO A 484 10.09 -8.14 -1.79
CA PRO A 484 10.18 -8.86 -3.05
C PRO A 484 11.06 -10.11 -2.93
N TYR A 485 10.69 -11.22 -3.57
CA TYR A 485 11.65 -12.31 -3.74
C TYR A 485 12.78 -11.90 -4.70
N PRO A 486 13.97 -12.52 -4.63
CA PRO A 486 15.08 -12.20 -5.52
C PRO A 486 14.68 -12.47 -6.98
N LEU A 487 14.57 -11.41 -7.78
CA LEU A 487 14.12 -11.47 -9.18
C LEU A 487 14.77 -10.36 -10.00
N ASP A 488 15.39 -10.72 -11.12
CA ASP A 488 15.93 -9.76 -12.09
C ASP A 488 14.79 -9.27 -13.01
N MET A 489 14.24 -8.11 -12.67
CA MET A 489 13.13 -7.51 -13.42
C MET A 489 13.52 -7.02 -14.81
N GLU A 490 14.79 -6.69 -15.08
CA GLU A 490 15.23 -6.29 -16.42
C GLU A 490 15.10 -7.48 -17.38
N ARG A 491 15.57 -8.67 -16.96
CA ARG A 491 15.45 -9.91 -17.74
C ARG A 491 14.00 -10.36 -17.92
N VAL A 492 13.18 -10.24 -16.87
CA VAL A 492 11.74 -10.57 -16.92
C VAL A 492 11.02 -9.66 -17.92
N ILE A 493 11.26 -8.34 -17.86
CA ILE A 493 10.65 -7.37 -18.78
C ILE A 493 11.10 -7.59 -20.22
N ALA A 494 12.38 -7.90 -20.44
CA ALA A 494 12.88 -8.23 -21.78
C ALA A 494 12.17 -9.47 -22.36
N ALA A 495 12.03 -10.54 -21.57
CA ALA A 495 11.31 -11.73 -22.00
C ALA A 495 9.83 -11.44 -22.29
N ALA A 496 9.17 -10.64 -21.46
CA ALA A 496 7.77 -10.25 -21.67
C ALA A 496 7.60 -9.45 -22.97
N ALA A 497 8.52 -8.53 -23.28
CA ALA A 497 8.52 -7.78 -24.54
C ALA A 497 8.75 -8.68 -25.76
N GLU A 498 9.57 -9.73 -25.65
CA GLU A 498 9.85 -10.67 -26.74
C GLU A 498 8.68 -11.63 -27.04
N ASN A 499 7.83 -11.91 -26.04
CA ASN A 499 6.74 -12.89 -26.12
C ASN A 499 5.34 -12.26 -26.13
N ASP A 500 5.24 -10.93 -26.18
CA ASP A 500 3.98 -10.17 -26.09
C ASP A 500 3.16 -10.47 -24.81
N THR A 501 3.82 -10.95 -23.75
CA THR A 501 3.19 -11.21 -22.44
C THR A 501 3.04 -9.92 -21.66
N LEU A 502 1.84 -9.68 -21.13
CA LEU A 502 1.53 -8.47 -20.36
C LEU A 502 2.06 -8.58 -18.92
N ILE A 503 2.20 -7.43 -18.26
CA ILE A 503 2.60 -7.38 -16.84
C ILE A 503 1.58 -6.58 -16.03
N GLU A 504 1.19 -7.13 -14.89
CA GLU A 504 0.22 -6.55 -13.97
C GLU A 504 0.83 -5.42 -13.10
N ILE A 505 0.07 -4.33 -12.96
CA ILE A 505 0.08 -3.46 -11.77
C ILE A 505 -1.12 -3.85 -10.90
N ASN A 506 -0.84 -4.55 -9.82
CA ASN A 506 -1.83 -4.99 -8.86
C ASN A 506 -2.15 -3.86 -7.88
N GLY A 507 -3.32 -3.25 -8.04
CA GLY A 507 -3.85 -2.15 -7.26
C GLY A 507 -4.15 -2.48 -5.80
N ASN A 508 -4.11 -3.75 -5.37
CA ASN A 508 -4.27 -4.06 -3.96
C ASN A 508 -3.25 -3.25 -3.15
N PRO A 509 -3.67 -2.41 -2.18
CA PRO A 509 -2.77 -1.45 -1.54
C PRO A 509 -1.70 -2.13 -0.69
N ARG A 510 -1.88 -3.42 -0.36
CA ARG A 510 -0.85 -4.24 0.30
C ARG A 510 0.23 -4.72 -0.66
N ARG A 511 -0.04 -4.75 -1.97
CA ARG A 511 0.89 -5.20 -3.02
C ARG A 511 1.48 -4.01 -3.78
N ARG A 512 0.62 -3.23 -4.45
CA ARG A 512 0.99 -2.24 -5.48
C ARG A 512 2.05 -2.77 -6.43
N ASP A 513 1.89 -4.01 -6.90
CA ASP A 513 2.93 -4.77 -7.59
C ASP A 513 2.49 -5.05 -9.03
N LEU A 514 3.09 -4.49 -10.06
CA LEU A 514 4.42 -3.90 -10.14
C LEU A 514 4.58 -2.49 -9.52
N ASN A 515 5.77 -2.19 -8.97
CA ASN A 515 6.11 -0.84 -8.48
C ASN A 515 6.27 0.16 -9.64
N GLU A 516 6.31 1.48 -9.34
CA GLU A 516 6.30 2.49 -10.41
C GLU A 516 7.60 2.53 -11.24
N ILE A 517 8.73 2.11 -10.67
CA ILE A 517 10.03 2.10 -11.37
C ILE A 517 10.01 1.02 -12.46
N HIS A 518 9.65 -0.20 -12.08
CA HIS A 518 9.59 -1.31 -13.01
C HIS A 518 8.41 -1.19 -13.97
N ALA A 519 7.28 -0.61 -13.55
CA ALA A 519 6.16 -0.34 -14.45
C ALA A 519 6.56 0.65 -15.57
N ARG A 520 7.30 1.70 -15.23
CA ARG A 520 7.86 2.62 -16.22
C ARG A 520 8.83 1.91 -17.15
N MET A 521 9.75 1.12 -16.61
CA MET A 521 10.72 0.33 -17.37
C MET A 521 10.04 -0.64 -18.35
N ALA A 522 9.00 -1.35 -17.90
CA ALA A 522 8.22 -2.27 -18.71
C ALA A 522 7.54 -1.55 -19.88
N ALA A 523 6.88 -0.43 -19.62
CA ALA A 523 6.21 0.34 -20.65
C ALA A 523 7.19 1.01 -21.64
N GLU A 524 8.36 1.47 -21.18
CA GLU A 524 9.44 1.97 -22.04
C GLU A 524 10.03 0.87 -22.93
N ALA A 525 10.03 -0.39 -22.47
CA ALA A 525 10.40 -1.56 -23.26
C ALA A 525 9.30 -2.04 -24.23
N GLY A 526 8.12 -1.40 -24.23
CA GLY A 526 6.99 -1.76 -25.08
C GLY A 526 6.09 -2.87 -24.54
N VAL A 527 6.30 -3.32 -23.30
CA VAL A 527 5.43 -4.30 -22.65
C VAL A 527 4.09 -3.65 -22.34
N GLY A 528 3.00 -4.32 -22.69
CA GLY A 528 1.66 -3.87 -22.33
C GLY A 528 1.40 -4.05 -20.82
N ILE A 529 0.86 -3.01 -20.19
CA ILE A 529 0.54 -3.02 -18.75
C ILE A 529 -0.95 -3.25 -18.55
N VAL A 530 -1.30 -3.99 -17.52
CA VAL A 530 -2.70 -4.15 -17.07
C VAL A 530 -2.80 -3.71 -15.62
N ILE A 531 -3.79 -2.89 -15.28
CA ILE A 531 -4.03 -2.49 -13.89
C ILE A 531 -5.19 -3.33 -13.35
N ASN A 532 -4.97 -4.16 -12.34
CA ASN A 532 -6.04 -4.99 -11.75
C ASN A 532 -6.13 -4.81 -10.24
N THR A 533 -7.25 -5.15 -9.62
CA THR A 533 -7.44 -4.99 -8.17
C THR A 533 -7.06 -6.20 -7.34
N ASP A 534 -7.03 -7.40 -7.94
CA ASP A 534 -6.95 -8.66 -7.18
C ASP A 534 -8.09 -8.72 -6.16
N ALA A 535 -9.30 -8.35 -6.62
CA ALA A 535 -10.47 -8.20 -5.78
C ALA A 535 -11.01 -9.56 -5.34
N HIS A 536 -11.18 -9.73 -4.04
CA HIS A 536 -11.78 -10.91 -3.41
C HIS A 536 -13.20 -10.62 -2.88
N ARG A 537 -13.67 -9.39 -3.09
CA ARG A 537 -14.98 -8.87 -2.70
C ARG A 537 -15.35 -7.61 -3.49
N PRO A 538 -16.64 -7.28 -3.62
CA PRO A 538 -17.12 -6.12 -4.39
C PRO A 538 -16.44 -4.79 -4.05
N ASP A 539 -16.30 -4.46 -2.76
CA ASP A 539 -15.70 -3.21 -2.27
C ASP A 539 -14.19 -3.11 -2.55
N THR A 540 -13.53 -4.22 -2.86
CA THR A 540 -12.10 -4.20 -3.23
C THR A 540 -11.85 -3.88 -4.70
N LEU A 541 -12.89 -3.79 -5.53
CA LEU A 541 -12.77 -3.27 -6.90
C LEU A 541 -12.36 -1.78 -6.92
N ASP A 542 -12.61 -1.04 -5.83
CA ASP A 542 -12.16 0.34 -5.66
C ASP A 542 -10.63 0.46 -5.49
N PHE A 543 -9.91 -0.67 -5.28
CA PHE A 543 -8.45 -0.67 -5.27
C PHE A 543 -7.81 -0.28 -6.61
N MET A 544 -8.62 -0.17 -7.68
CA MET A 544 -8.21 0.35 -8.97
C MET A 544 -7.53 1.72 -8.85
N ASP A 545 -8.01 2.58 -7.96
CA ASP A 545 -7.44 3.91 -7.73
C ASP A 545 -5.96 3.86 -7.28
N TYR A 546 -5.58 2.85 -6.50
CA TYR A 546 -4.18 2.67 -6.07
C TYR A 546 -3.31 2.11 -7.20
N GLY A 547 -3.87 1.28 -8.08
CA GLY A 547 -3.20 0.81 -9.29
C GLY A 547 -2.95 1.96 -10.26
N ILE A 548 -3.96 2.81 -10.50
CA ILE A 548 -3.85 4.04 -11.30
C ILE A 548 -2.82 4.98 -10.68
N ALA A 549 -2.80 5.15 -9.35
CA ALA A 549 -1.79 5.94 -8.68
C ALA A 549 -0.36 5.44 -9.00
N THR A 550 -0.14 4.12 -9.06
CA THR A 550 1.16 3.56 -9.46
C THR A 550 1.45 3.84 -10.92
N ALA A 551 0.49 3.62 -11.81
CA ALA A 551 0.63 3.85 -13.25
C ALA A 551 0.96 5.33 -13.57
N ARG A 552 0.28 6.27 -12.91
CA ARG A 552 0.53 7.71 -13.06
C ARG A 552 1.94 8.09 -12.60
N ARG A 553 2.37 7.57 -11.44
CA ARG A 553 3.76 7.74 -10.94
C ARG A 553 4.81 7.10 -11.87
N ALA A 554 4.41 6.09 -12.63
CA ALA A 554 5.20 5.42 -13.65
C ALA A 554 5.13 6.12 -15.03
N TRP A 555 4.47 7.28 -15.13
CA TRP A 555 4.31 8.07 -16.35
C TRP A 555 3.46 7.40 -17.43
N LEU A 556 2.63 6.42 -17.05
CA LEU A 556 1.85 5.66 -18.02
C LEU A 556 0.68 6.49 -18.56
N THR A 557 0.55 6.44 -19.88
CA THR A 557 -0.60 6.94 -20.63
C THR A 557 -1.66 5.84 -20.77
N ALA A 558 -2.87 6.21 -21.22
CA ALA A 558 -3.92 5.24 -21.51
C ALA A 558 -3.49 4.19 -22.56
N GLU A 559 -2.73 4.58 -23.59
CA GLU A 559 -2.29 3.68 -24.66
C GLU A 559 -1.40 2.53 -24.15
N GLN A 560 -0.66 2.76 -23.07
CA GLN A 560 0.22 1.76 -22.45
C GLN A 560 -0.53 0.82 -21.49
N VAL A 561 -1.74 1.20 -21.06
CA VAL A 561 -2.58 0.43 -20.13
C VAL A 561 -3.70 -0.26 -20.90
N LYS A 562 -3.59 -1.58 -21.06
CA LYS A 562 -4.44 -2.36 -21.98
C LYS A 562 -5.92 -2.32 -21.60
N ASN A 563 -6.23 -2.39 -20.31
CA ASN A 563 -7.61 -2.34 -19.83
C ASN A 563 -8.24 -0.93 -19.81
N THR A 564 -7.67 0.04 -20.55
CA THR A 564 -8.36 1.27 -20.95
C THR A 564 -9.10 1.15 -22.29
N GLY A 565 -8.81 0.10 -23.06
CA GLY A 565 -9.52 -0.23 -24.29
C GLY A 565 -10.73 -1.13 -24.05
N SER A 566 -11.62 -1.21 -25.05
CA SER A 566 -12.60 -2.29 -25.11
C SER A 566 -11.88 -3.64 -25.23
N TRP A 567 -12.55 -4.72 -24.80
CA TRP A 567 -11.99 -6.07 -24.85
C TRP A 567 -11.47 -6.44 -26.24
N TRP A 568 -10.20 -6.84 -26.33
CA TRP A 568 -9.44 -6.92 -27.59
C TRP A 568 -8.98 -8.32 -28.00
N LYS A 569 -9.04 -9.29 -27.08
CA LYS A 569 -8.62 -10.68 -27.29
C LYS A 569 -9.84 -11.51 -27.72
#